data_AF-A0A349MU04-F1
#
_entry.id   AF-A0A349MU04-F1
#
_cell.length_a   1.000
_cell.length_b   1.000
_cell.length_c   1.000
_cell.angle_alpha   90.00
_cell.angle_beta   90.00
_cell.angle_gamma   90.00
#
_symmetry.space_group_name_H-M   'P 1'
#
loop_
_entity.id
_entity.type
_entity.pdbx_description
1 polymer ?
#
loop_
_entity_poly.entity_id
_entity_poly.type
_entity_poly.pdbx_seq_one_letter_code
_entity_poly.pdbx_strand_id
1 'polypeptide(L)'
;MAQHQRLISLIQPPVSLSDSNMAEYVNGTYDLLVQLADHQQWDEAALTAFTKQVATTVNDANLKTQFSNWQASTATVGSQAFATMFAASTMTPIDKIKHLLDTLGAHLNANTGDLVADHEFAREAGPSDAFWRELSHTVQAAFPDGLAKDDATVRMVHQLRYLIDAHNVAYVRRNFQLNGENDLEALIAFDKDALAHGQIASQADSSRMHNKQPAPLARGVLPALPTANFKRLVAFHSEFVIAPVPEPTFITVPLSQIANVNDVPAYVRGLTIEERNAMINGASFNYADANDYGQPDSQHALFDVNYGENDPMVRRLAMKPYTSPRAEPRAIALLQQQYDAAVRQQR
;
A
#
# COMPACT_ATOMS: atom_id res chain seq x y z
N MET A 1 22.72 27.55 -18.09
CA MET A 1 23.85 26.81 -18.72
C MET A 1 24.44 25.75 -17.80
N ALA A 2 24.81 26.07 -16.55
CA ALA A 2 25.41 25.09 -15.62
C ALA A 2 24.53 23.85 -15.33
N GLN A 3 23.21 24.03 -15.19
CA GLN A 3 22.28 22.93 -14.89
C GLN A 3 22.11 21.93 -16.04
N HIS A 4 21.89 22.39 -17.28
CA HIS A 4 21.77 21.50 -18.43
C HIS A 4 23.05 20.70 -18.70
N GLN A 5 24.22 21.33 -18.53
CA GLN A 5 25.50 20.63 -18.67
C GLN A 5 25.69 19.57 -17.59
N ARG A 6 25.16 19.82 -16.38
CA ARG A 6 25.10 18.84 -15.28
C ARG A 6 24.17 17.67 -15.64
N LEU A 7 22.96 17.91 -16.13
CA LEU A 7 22.03 16.84 -16.53
C LEU A 7 22.61 15.96 -17.65
N ILE A 8 23.24 16.56 -18.66
CA ILE A 8 23.91 15.82 -19.73
C ILE A 8 25.00 14.89 -19.15
N SER A 9 25.72 15.33 -18.12
CA SER A 9 26.77 14.51 -17.48
C SER A 9 26.25 13.27 -16.75
N LEU A 10 24.94 13.21 -16.44
CA LEU A 10 24.32 12.05 -15.80
C LEU A 10 23.95 10.94 -16.80
N ILE A 11 23.87 11.25 -18.10
CA ILE A 11 23.50 10.29 -19.14
C ILE A 11 24.58 9.23 -19.26
N GLN A 12 24.22 7.99 -18.94
CA GLN A 12 25.15 6.86 -19.00
C GLN A 12 25.19 6.28 -20.42
N PRO A 13 26.33 5.73 -20.87
CA PRO A 13 26.39 4.98 -22.12
C PRO A 13 25.45 3.77 -22.08
N PRO A 14 24.65 3.52 -23.12
CA PRO A 14 23.74 2.38 -23.15
C PRO A 14 24.49 1.07 -23.35
N VAL A 15 23.97 -0.03 -22.79
CA VAL A 15 24.62 -1.35 -22.86
C VAL A 15 24.42 -2.03 -24.22
N SER A 16 23.25 -1.85 -24.85
CA SER A 16 22.82 -2.66 -25.99
C SER A 16 22.17 -1.85 -27.12
N LEU A 17 22.59 -0.59 -27.32
CA LEU A 17 22.03 0.28 -28.35
C LEU A 17 23.00 0.45 -29.53
N SER A 18 22.48 0.42 -30.76
CA SER A 18 23.25 0.70 -31.97
C SER A 18 23.64 2.18 -32.10
N ASP A 19 24.75 2.44 -32.79
CA ASP A 19 25.22 3.81 -33.09
C ASP A 19 24.16 4.67 -33.79
N SER A 20 23.30 4.07 -34.62
CA SER A 20 22.25 4.79 -35.34
C SER A 20 21.18 5.39 -34.43
N ASN A 21 21.00 4.85 -33.23
CA ASN A 21 20.00 5.31 -32.27
C ASN A 21 20.59 6.15 -31.12
N MET A 22 21.91 6.33 -31.07
CA MET A 22 22.60 7.04 -29.99
C MET A 22 22.13 8.50 -29.83
N ALA A 23 21.88 9.21 -30.94
CA ALA A 23 21.40 10.59 -30.89
C ALA A 23 19.99 10.68 -30.28
N GLU A 24 19.09 9.76 -30.65
CA GLU A 24 17.74 9.68 -30.10
C GLU A 24 17.77 9.30 -28.62
N TYR A 25 18.66 8.39 -28.23
CA TYR A 25 18.87 8.02 -26.84
C TYR A 25 19.33 9.19 -25.96
N VAL A 26 20.36 9.92 -26.41
CA VAL A 26 20.89 11.07 -25.65
C VAL A 26 19.82 12.15 -25.50
N ASN A 27 19.12 12.49 -26.60
CA ASN A 27 18.07 13.51 -26.56
C ASN A 27 16.89 13.07 -25.69
N GLY A 28 16.38 11.85 -25.85
CA GLY A 28 15.26 11.35 -25.07
C GLY A 28 15.58 11.22 -23.57
N THR A 29 16.80 10.78 -23.22
CA THR A 29 17.23 10.71 -21.82
C THR A 29 17.36 12.11 -21.23
N TYR A 30 17.93 13.05 -21.98
CA TYR A 30 18.04 14.43 -21.56
C TYR A 30 16.66 15.08 -21.31
N ASP A 31 15.70 14.87 -22.21
CA ASP A 31 14.34 15.42 -22.07
C ASP A 31 13.65 14.88 -20.81
N LEU A 32 13.80 13.57 -20.52
CA LEU A 32 13.33 12.98 -19.27
C LEU A 32 14.01 13.62 -18.06
N LEU A 33 15.33 13.79 -18.08
CA LEU A 33 16.07 14.39 -16.97
C LEU A 33 15.65 15.83 -16.70
N VAL A 34 15.42 16.63 -17.74
CA VAL A 34 14.89 17.99 -17.61
C VAL A 34 13.52 17.96 -16.94
N GLN A 35 12.62 17.08 -17.37
CA GLN A 35 11.31 16.95 -16.75
C GLN A 35 11.40 16.56 -15.27
N LEU A 36 12.22 15.57 -14.95
CA LEU A 36 12.36 15.04 -13.59
C LEU A 36 13.01 16.07 -12.65
N ALA A 37 14.04 16.79 -13.11
CA ALA A 37 14.74 17.78 -12.32
C ALA A 37 13.94 19.09 -12.16
N ASP A 38 13.40 19.63 -13.25
CA ASP A 38 12.84 20.98 -13.27
C ASP A 38 11.36 21.01 -12.88
N HIS A 39 10.60 19.97 -13.21
CA HIS A 39 9.16 19.93 -12.97
C HIS A 39 8.77 19.03 -11.81
N GLN A 40 9.46 17.91 -11.65
CA GLN A 40 9.21 16.96 -10.56
C GLN A 40 10.22 17.08 -9.42
N GLN A 41 11.20 17.99 -9.50
CA GLN A 41 12.13 18.30 -8.40
C GLN A 41 12.90 17.10 -7.84
N TRP A 42 13.11 16.04 -8.62
CA TRP A 42 13.95 14.92 -8.20
C TRP A 42 15.41 15.36 -8.05
N ASP A 43 16.06 14.87 -6.99
CA ASP A 43 17.47 15.17 -6.74
C ASP A 43 18.43 14.37 -7.64
N GLU A 44 19.69 14.78 -7.68
CA GLU A 44 20.70 14.17 -8.56
C GLU A 44 20.93 12.67 -8.31
N ALA A 45 20.77 12.20 -7.06
CA ALA A 45 20.98 10.78 -6.75
C ALA A 45 19.85 9.93 -7.36
N ALA A 46 18.61 10.41 -7.28
CA ALA A 46 17.47 9.81 -7.98
C ALA A 46 17.67 9.80 -9.51
N LEU A 47 18.06 10.93 -10.08
CA LEU A 47 18.31 11.06 -11.52
C LEU A 47 19.42 10.10 -11.99
N THR A 48 20.50 9.99 -11.23
CA THR A 48 21.64 9.09 -11.54
C THR A 48 21.22 7.63 -11.50
N ALA A 49 20.43 7.22 -10.52
CA ALA A 49 19.92 5.85 -10.45
C ALA A 49 18.99 5.55 -11.64
N PHE A 50 18.15 6.51 -12.01
CA PHE A 50 17.26 6.38 -13.16
C PHE A 50 18.00 6.30 -14.49
N THR A 51 19.01 7.14 -14.75
CA THR A 51 19.79 7.05 -16.00
C THR A 51 20.54 5.73 -16.12
N LYS A 52 21.02 5.18 -14.99
CA LYS A 52 21.60 3.83 -14.97
C LYS A 52 20.57 2.78 -15.37
N GLN A 53 19.34 2.84 -14.85
CA GLN A 53 18.27 1.93 -15.25
C GLN A 53 17.98 2.05 -16.76
N VAL A 54 17.80 3.28 -17.27
CA VAL A 54 17.57 3.55 -18.70
C VAL A 54 18.70 2.96 -19.56
N ALA A 55 19.96 3.24 -19.23
CA ALA A 55 21.12 2.73 -19.98
C ALA A 55 21.21 1.19 -20.01
N THR A 56 20.79 0.52 -18.95
CA THR A 56 20.81 -0.96 -18.87
C THR A 56 19.62 -1.63 -19.53
N THR A 57 18.52 -0.91 -19.76
CA THR A 57 17.27 -1.48 -20.29
C THR A 57 16.96 -1.07 -21.72
N VAL A 58 17.56 0.03 -22.18
CA VAL A 58 17.36 0.53 -23.55
C VAL A 58 17.89 -0.45 -24.60
N ASN A 59 17.12 -0.59 -25.67
CA ASN A 59 17.50 -1.36 -26.85
C ASN A 59 16.94 -0.69 -28.13
N ASP A 60 17.33 -1.20 -29.29
CA ASP A 60 16.93 -0.62 -30.59
C ASP A 60 15.43 -0.74 -30.91
N ALA A 61 14.67 -1.61 -30.22
CA ALA A 61 13.28 -1.88 -30.56
C ALA A 61 12.33 -0.84 -29.96
N ASN A 62 11.59 -0.11 -30.80
CA ASN A 62 10.54 0.84 -30.36
C ASN A 62 11.04 1.90 -29.37
N LEU A 63 12.20 2.52 -29.63
CA LEU A 63 12.86 3.45 -28.72
C LEU A 63 11.94 4.57 -28.18
N LYS A 64 11.11 5.17 -29.03
CA LYS A 64 10.12 6.17 -28.62
C LYS A 64 9.12 5.63 -27.59
N THR A 65 8.61 4.42 -27.81
CA THR A 65 7.69 3.77 -26.87
C THR A 65 8.39 3.49 -25.54
N GLN A 66 9.66 3.08 -25.57
CA GLN A 66 10.44 2.90 -24.34
C GLN A 66 10.55 4.22 -23.54
N PHE A 67 10.84 5.34 -24.20
CA PHE A 67 10.88 6.65 -23.54
C PHE A 67 9.53 7.06 -22.96
N SER A 68 8.43 6.87 -23.69
CA SER A 68 7.07 7.11 -23.15
C SER A 68 6.76 6.23 -21.94
N ASN A 69 7.17 4.96 -21.96
CA ASN A 69 6.97 4.03 -20.86
C ASN A 69 7.77 4.44 -19.62
N TRP A 70 9.04 4.86 -19.79
CA TRP A 70 9.82 5.38 -18.68
C TRP A 70 9.22 6.67 -18.12
N GLN A 71 8.77 7.59 -18.97
CA GLN A 71 8.08 8.81 -18.53
C GLN A 71 6.87 8.46 -17.65
N ALA A 72 6.00 7.56 -18.11
CA ALA A 72 4.83 7.10 -17.35
C ALA A 72 5.25 6.42 -16.04
N SER A 73 6.26 5.55 -16.07
CA SER A 73 6.78 4.89 -14.88
C SER A 73 7.29 5.91 -13.85
N THR A 74 8.09 6.90 -14.26
CA THR A 74 8.57 7.92 -13.32
C THR A 74 7.48 8.74 -12.65
N ALA A 75 6.30 8.85 -13.26
CA ALA A 75 5.14 9.56 -12.73
C ALA A 75 4.14 8.67 -11.96
N THR A 76 4.40 7.37 -11.83
CA THR A 76 3.48 6.42 -11.19
C THR A 76 4.12 5.80 -9.96
N VAL A 77 3.56 6.11 -8.79
CA VAL A 77 4.07 5.62 -7.49
C VAL A 77 4.03 4.09 -7.43
N GLY A 78 5.14 3.48 -7.02
CA GLY A 78 5.31 2.03 -6.95
C GLY A 78 5.75 1.37 -8.24
N SER A 79 5.87 2.10 -9.35
CA SER A 79 6.44 1.52 -10.58
C SER A 79 7.96 1.40 -10.45
N GLN A 80 8.58 0.61 -11.33
CA GLN A 80 10.02 0.33 -11.24
C GLN A 80 10.89 1.61 -11.29
N ALA A 81 10.62 2.55 -12.20
CA ALA A 81 11.41 3.78 -12.29
C ALA A 81 11.18 4.71 -11.09
N PHE A 82 9.93 4.88 -10.65
CA PHE A 82 9.62 5.67 -9.45
C PHE A 82 10.30 5.07 -8.20
N ALA A 83 10.17 3.76 -7.98
CA ALA A 83 10.78 3.08 -6.84
C ALA A 83 12.31 3.20 -6.86
N THR A 84 12.94 3.09 -8.04
CA THR A 84 14.40 3.28 -8.21
C THR A 84 14.83 4.69 -7.80
N MET A 85 14.11 5.72 -8.25
CA MET A 85 14.38 7.11 -7.88
C MET A 85 14.12 7.38 -6.40
N PHE A 86 12.99 6.88 -5.87
CA PHE A 86 12.59 7.05 -4.47
C PHE A 86 13.65 6.47 -3.51
N ALA A 87 14.11 5.25 -3.78
CA ALA A 87 15.15 4.60 -2.97
C ALA A 87 16.50 5.33 -3.06
N ALA A 88 16.88 5.79 -4.25
CA ALA A 88 18.18 6.45 -4.46
C ALA A 88 18.22 7.92 -3.99
N SER A 89 17.07 8.58 -3.90
CA SER A 89 16.97 9.99 -3.53
C SER A 89 17.65 10.27 -2.18
N THR A 90 18.26 11.44 -2.09
CA THR A 90 18.90 12.01 -0.88
C THR A 90 18.07 13.09 -0.21
N MET A 91 16.84 13.34 -0.70
CA MET A 91 15.85 14.15 -0.01
C MET A 91 15.71 13.71 1.45
N THR A 92 15.37 14.66 2.32
CA THR A 92 15.01 14.31 3.69
C THR A 92 13.81 13.35 3.66
N PRO A 93 13.67 12.43 4.65
CA PRO A 93 12.55 11.49 4.65
C PRO A 93 11.18 12.17 4.53
N ILE A 94 10.98 13.32 5.19
CA ILE A 94 9.72 14.06 5.09
C ILE A 94 9.48 14.65 3.69
N ASP A 95 10.53 15.12 3.01
CA ASP A 95 10.40 15.64 1.65
C ASP A 95 10.14 14.50 0.64
N LYS A 96 10.73 13.31 0.84
CA LYS A 96 10.38 12.11 0.06
C LYS A 96 8.90 11.74 0.20
N ILE A 97 8.38 11.75 1.42
CA ILE A 97 6.96 11.46 1.68
C ILE A 97 6.06 12.50 1.02
N LYS A 98 6.38 13.79 1.13
CA LYS A 98 5.62 14.85 0.45
C LYS A 98 5.65 14.68 -1.06
N HIS A 99 6.82 14.40 -1.63
CA HIS A 99 6.98 14.16 -3.05
C HIS A 99 6.13 12.98 -3.55
N LEU A 100 6.08 11.89 -2.78
CA LEU A 100 5.20 10.75 -3.05
C LEU A 100 3.72 11.13 -2.99
N LEU A 101 3.31 11.87 -1.96
CA LEU A 101 1.93 12.34 -1.81
C LEU A 101 1.53 13.27 -2.97
N ASP A 102 2.39 14.21 -3.35
CA ASP A 102 2.18 15.10 -4.48
C ASP A 102 2.07 14.32 -5.79
N THR A 103 2.90 13.30 -5.98
CA THR A 103 2.84 12.40 -7.16
C THR A 103 1.53 11.60 -7.20
N LEU A 104 0.90 11.31 -6.06
CA LEU A 104 -0.42 10.68 -5.99
C LEU A 104 -1.58 11.69 -6.18
N GLY A 105 -1.30 12.99 -6.22
CA GLY A 105 -2.34 14.02 -6.09
C GLY A 105 -3.06 13.95 -4.73
N ALA A 106 -2.35 13.51 -3.69
CA ALA A 106 -2.93 13.27 -2.38
C ALA A 106 -3.32 14.58 -1.69
N HIS A 107 -4.58 14.66 -1.24
CA HIS A 107 -5.10 15.79 -0.49
C HIS A 107 -6.19 15.37 0.48
N LEU A 108 -6.45 16.17 1.51
CA LEU A 108 -7.54 15.91 2.44
C LEU A 108 -8.84 16.56 1.94
N ASN A 109 -9.93 15.81 1.94
CA ASN A 109 -11.26 16.36 1.67
C ASN A 109 -11.61 17.39 2.76
N ALA A 110 -12.07 18.58 2.35
CA ALA A 110 -12.34 19.69 3.28
C ALA A 110 -13.49 19.41 4.27
N ASN A 111 -14.45 18.55 3.93
CA ASN A 111 -15.60 18.23 4.76
C ASN A 111 -15.32 17.08 5.72
N THR A 112 -14.61 16.05 5.26
CA THR A 112 -14.39 14.84 6.06
C THR A 112 -13.02 14.78 6.72
N GLY A 113 -12.04 15.52 6.19
CA GLY A 113 -10.64 15.37 6.59
C GLY A 113 -10.05 14.02 6.17
N ASP A 114 -10.70 13.30 5.25
CA ASP A 114 -10.25 12.00 4.75
C ASP A 114 -9.41 12.18 3.47
N LEU A 115 -8.45 11.28 3.27
CA LEU A 115 -7.53 11.27 2.15
C LEU A 115 -8.26 10.97 0.83
N VAL A 116 -8.00 11.81 -0.16
CA VAL A 116 -8.29 11.60 -1.58
C VAL A 116 -6.94 11.51 -2.29
N ALA A 117 -6.85 10.61 -3.27
CA ALA A 117 -5.73 10.54 -4.19
C ALA A 117 -6.28 10.55 -5.63
N ASP A 118 -5.66 11.35 -6.49
CA ASP A 118 -6.09 11.54 -7.88
C ASP A 118 -5.49 10.48 -8.82
N HIS A 119 -4.45 9.79 -8.37
CA HIS A 119 -3.70 8.81 -9.16
C HIS A 119 -3.61 7.46 -8.44
N GLU A 120 -3.67 6.37 -9.23
CA GLU A 120 -3.50 5.00 -8.74
C GLU A 120 -2.01 4.68 -8.55
N PHE A 121 -1.71 3.71 -7.67
CA PHE A 121 -0.39 3.07 -7.64
C PHE A 121 -0.16 2.25 -8.92
N ALA A 122 1.12 2.00 -9.21
CA ALA A 122 1.53 1.17 -10.31
C ALA A 122 0.97 -0.25 -10.14
N ARG A 123 0.33 -0.75 -11.20
CA ARG A 123 -0.45 -1.98 -11.14
C ARG A 123 0.43 -3.19 -10.81
N GLU A 124 1.67 -3.18 -11.25
CA GLU A 124 2.65 -4.23 -11.03
C GLU A 124 3.19 -4.32 -9.59
N ALA A 125 3.01 -3.27 -8.76
CA ALA A 125 3.50 -3.26 -7.39
C ALA A 125 2.70 -4.24 -6.51
N GLY A 126 3.25 -5.43 -6.29
CA GLY A 126 2.59 -6.50 -5.53
C GLY A 126 2.76 -6.38 -4.02
N PRO A 127 2.03 -7.18 -3.22
CA PRO A 127 2.09 -7.14 -1.75
C PRO A 127 3.46 -7.39 -1.13
N SER A 128 4.37 -8.02 -1.87
CA SER A 128 5.75 -8.33 -1.46
C SER A 128 6.80 -7.40 -2.09
N ASP A 129 6.37 -6.35 -2.83
CA ASP A 129 7.29 -5.42 -3.50
C ASP A 129 8.19 -4.71 -2.49
N ALA A 130 9.48 -4.60 -2.81
CA ALA A 130 10.47 -3.95 -1.96
C ALA A 130 10.16 -2.46 -1.74
N PHE A 131 9.42 -1.82 -2.66
CA PHE A 131 8.97 -0.45 -2.54
C PHE A 131 8.17 -0.20 -1.25
N TRP A 132 7.32 -1.16 -0.84
CA TRP A 132 6.50 -0.99 0.35
C TRP A 132 7.32 -0.94 1.64
N ARG A 133 8.40 -1.73 1.70
CA ARG A 133 9.34 -1.68 2.82
C ARG A 133 10.13 -0.37 2.82
N GLU A 134 10.60 0.07 1.66
CA GLU A 134 11.30 1.36 1.53
C GLU A 134 10.41 2.54 1.95
N LEU A 135 9.13 2.53 1.55
CA LEU A 135 8.14 3.51 2.00
C LEU A 135 7.97 3.46 3.52
N SER A 136 7.86 2.26 4.10
CA SER A 136 7.71 2.08 5.55
C SER A 136 8.89 2.65 6.32
N HIS A 137 10.11 2.35 5.90
CA HIS A 137 11.33 2.90 6.50
C HIS A 137 11.42 4.41 6.34
N THR A 138 11.00 4.95 5.20
CA THR A 138 10.94 6.40 4.99
C THR A 138 9.92 7.07 5.90
N VAL A 139 8.74 6.45 6.11
CA VAL A 139 7.73 6.93 7.07
C VAL A 139 8.27 6.90 8.50
N GLN A 140 8.89 5.78 8.92
CA GLN A 140 9.49 5.66 10.24
C GLN A 140 10.53 6.77 10.49
N ALA A 141 11.40 7.04 9.51
CA ALA A 141 12.41 8.09 9.60
C ALA A 141 11.84 9.52 9.54
N ALA A 142 10.75 9.74 8.80
CA ALA A 142 10.09 11.04 8.69
C ALA A 142 9.29 11.41 9.96
N PHE A 143 8.76 10.40 10.66
CA PHE A 143 7.89 10.57 11.82
C PHE A 143 8.39 9.73 13.01
N PRO A 144 9.55 10.06 13.60
CA PRO A 144 10.14 9.29 14.69
C PRO A 144 9.26 9.21 15.94
N ASP A 145 8.33 10.16 16.10
CA ASP A 145 7.33 10.19 17.19
C ASP A 145 5.98 9.56 16.79
N GLY A 146 5.92 8.88 15.65
CA GLY A 146 4.73 8.18 15.17
C GLY A 146 3.70 9.05 14.46
N LEU A 147 2.50 8.50 14.30
CA LEU A 147 1.43 9.08 13.48
C LEU A 147 0.22 9.57 14.31
N ALA A 148 0.43 9.87 15.59
CA ALA A 148 -0.63 10.34 16.51
C ALA A 148 -0.85 11.86 16.46
N LYS A 149 0.12 12.62 15.94
CA LYS A 149 0.07 14.09 15.93
C LYS A 149 -1.03 14.57 14.98
N ASP A 150 -1.79 15.58 15.42
CA ASP A 150 -2.76 16.26 14.57
C ASP A 150 -2.03 17.20 13.61
N ASP A 151 -1.67 16.66 12.44
CA ASP A 151 -0.98 17.32 11.35
C ASP A 151 -1.50 16.77 10.02
N ALA A 152 -1.68 17.64 9.02
CA ALA A 152 -2.29 17.25 7.76
C ALA A 152 -1.48 16.17 7.01
N THR A 153 -0.14 16.28 7.00
CA THR A 153 0.73 15.29 6.37
C THR A 153 0.70 13.98 7.16
N VAL A 154 0.76 14.05 8.49
CA VAL A 154 0.65 12.85 9.34
C VAL A 154 -0.68 12.13 9.10
N ARG A 155 -1.78 12.87 8.98
CA ARG A 155 -3.10 12.31 8.67
C ARG A 155 -3.15 11.65 7.31
N MET A 156 -2.63 12.31 6.27
CA MET A 156 -2.54 11.72 4.93
C MET A 156 -1.71 10.43 4.93
N VAL A 157 -0.57 10.42 5.61
CA VAL A 157 0.29 9.23 5.73
C VAL A 157 -0.42 8.11 6.48
N HIS A 158 -1.08 8.40 7.60
CA HIS A 158 -1.86 7.40 8.32
C HIS A 158 -2.95 6.78 7.43
N GLN A 159 -3.71 7.60 6.72
CA GLN A 159 -4.81 7.13 5.87
C GLN A 159 -4.32 6.45 4.57
N LEU A 160 -3.12 6.79 4.08
CA LEU A 160 -2.50 6.16 2.91
C LEU A 160 -2.42 4.63 3.05
N ARG A 161 -2.28 4.14 4.28
CA ARG A 161 -2.26 2.70 4.62
C ARG A 161 -3.48 1.94 4.07
N TYR A 162 -4.65 2.57 4.04
CA TYR A 162 -5.87 1.96 3.51
C TYR A 162 -5.91 1.96 1.98
N LEU A 163 -5.30 2.95 1.32
CA LEU A 163 -5.16 2.95 -0.14
C LEU A 163 -4.17 1.86 -0.60
N ILE A 164 -3.06 1.69 0.13
CA ILE A 164 -2.08 0.64 -0.14
C ILE A 164 -2.71 -0.75 0.06
N ASP A 165 -3.49 -0.92 1.14
CA ASP A 165 -4.23 -2.16 1.40
C ASP A 165 -5.22 -2.51 0.28
N ALA A 166 -6.05 -1.54 -0.13
CA ALA A 166 -6.97 -1.70 -1.24
C ALA A 166 -6.25 -2.04 -2.56
N HIS A 167 -5.10 -1.43 -2.81
CA HIS A 167 -4.23 -1.75 -3.95
C HIS A 167 -3.71 -3.19 -3.90
N ASN A 168 -3.22 -3.65 -2.75
CA ASN A 168 -2.72 -5.01 -2.56
C ASN A 168 -3.82 -6.06 -2.78
N VAL A 169 -5.03 -5.80 -2.29
CA VAL A 169 -6.22 -6.63 -2.57
C VAL A 169 -6.55 -6.65 -4.06
N ALA A 170 -6.55 -5.48 -4.72
CA ALA A 170 -6.79 -5.40 -6.16
C ALA A 170 -5.72 -6.13 -6.98
N TYR A 171 -4.46 -6.10 -6.53
CA TYR A 171 -3.37 -6.87 -7.13
C TYR A 171 -3.64 -8.37 -7.06
N VAL A 172 -4.01 -8.90 -5.89
CA VAL A 172 -4.30 -10.32 -5.73
C VAL A 172 -5.47 -10.73 -6.62
N ARG A 173 -6.58 -9.98 -6.60
CA ARG A 173 -7.74 -10.25 -7.45
C ARG A 173 -7.39 -10.28 -8.93
N ARG A 174 -6.72 -9.24 -9.44
CA ARG A 174 -6.41 -9.12 -10.87
C ARG A 174 -5.49 -10.24 -11.37
N ASN A 175 -4.54 -10.69 -10.56
CA ASN A 175 -3.50 -11.62 -10.99
C ASN A 175 -3.81 -13.09 -10.66
N PHE A 176 -4.65 -13.34 -9.65
CA PHE A 176 -4.84 -14.69 -9.09
C PHE A 176 -6.29 -15.12 -8.94
N GLN A 177 -7.28 -14.22 -9.09
CA GLN A 177 -8.68 -14.62 -9.10
C GLN A 177 -9.05 -15.12 -10.50
N LEU A 178 -9.15 -16.43 -10.66
CA LEU A 178 -9.64 -17.04 -11.89
C LEU A 178 -11.17 -17.02 -11.90
N ASN A 179 -11.77 -17.26 -13.07
CA ASN A 179 -13.22 -17.13 -13.28
C ASN A 179 -14.03 -17.93 -12.25
N GLY A 180 -14.73 -17.23 -11.34
CA GLY A 180 -15.63 -17.81 -10.35
C GLY A 180 -14.99 -18.14 -8.99
N GLU A 181 -13.69 -17.90 -8.82
CA GLU A 181 -13.01 -18.07 -7.53
C GLU A 181 -13.31 -16.90 -6.58
N ASN A 182 -13.36 -17.19 -5.28
CA ASN A 182 -13.51 -16.18 -4.24
C ASN A 182 -12.14 -15.64 -3.75
N ASP A 183 -12.16 -14.64 -2.87
CA ASP A 183 -10.93 -13.97 -2.42
C ASP A 183 -9.97 -14.90 -1.66
N LEU A 184 -10.48 -15.95 -1.00
CA LEU A 184 -9.65 -16.94 -0.31
C LEU A 184 -8.85 -17.78 -1.31
N GLU A 185 -9.50 -18.22 -2.38
CA GLU A 185 -8.87 -19.01 -3.44
C GLU A 185 -7.80 -18.20 -4.18
N ALA A 186 -8.10 -16.94 -4.48
CA ALA A 186 -7.13 -16.01 -5.06
C ALA A 186 -5.90 -15.80 -4.15
N LEU A 187 -6.08 -15.67 -2.83
CA LEU A 187 -4.96 -15.54 -1.89
C LEU A 187 -4.14 -16.83 -1.79
N ILE A 188 -4.79 -18.00 -1.81
CA ILE A 188 -4.10 -19.30 -1.84
C ILE A 188 -3.25 -19.42 -3.12
N ALA A 189 -3.80 -19.02 -4.27
CA ALA A 189 -3.08 -19.03 -5.53
C ALA A 189 -1.88 -18.07 -5.51
N PHE A 190 -2.05 -16.86 -4.96
CA PHE A 190 -0.95 -15.92 -4.71
C PHE A 190 0.16 -16.53 -3.85
N ASP A 191 -0.19 -17.15 -2.72
CA ASP A 191 0.82 -17.75 -1.82
C ASP A 191 1.54 -18.95 -2.45
N LYS A 192 0.82 -19.76 -3.25
CA LYS A 192 1.44 -20.86 -4.02
C LYS A 192 2.44 -20.34 -5.05
N ASP A 193 2.06 -19.32 -5.79
CA ASP A 193 2.93 -18.68 -6.78
C ASP A 193 4.17 -18.07 -6.11
N ALA A 194 3.98 -17.36 -5.01
CA ALA A 194 5.07 -16.79 -4.23
C ALA A 194 6.07 -17.87 -3.79
N LEU A 195 5.59 -19.00 -3.24
CA LEU A 195 6.45 -20.11 -2.85
C LEU A 195 7.18 -20.77 -4.04
N ALA A 196 6.50 -20.93 -5.18
CA ALA A 196 7.09 -21.52 -6.39
C ALA A 196 8.25 -20.68 -6.94
N HIS A 197 8.17 -19.35 -6.77
CA HIS A 197 9.18 -18.40 -7.21
C HIS A 197 10.16 -17.96 -6.11
N GLY A 198 10.14 -18.60 -4.94
CA GLY A 198 11.04 -18.27 -3.82
C GLY A 198 10.77 -16.89 -3.18
N GLN A 199 9.57 -16.34 -3.38
CA GLN A 199 9.10 -15.10 -2.79
C GLN A 199 8.42 -15.35 -1.43
N ILE A 200 8.11 -14.25 -0.73
CA ILE A 200 7.49 -14.30 0.60
C ILE A 200 5.98 -14.52 0.45
N ALA A 201 5.51 -15.72 0.82
CA ALA A 201 4.08 -15.99 1.00
C ALA A 201 3.55 -15.38 2.30
N SER A 202 2.24 -15.19 2.36
CA SER A 202 1.55 -14.68 3.53
C SER A 202 1.65 -15.62 4.73
N GLN A 203 1.66 -15.06 5.94
CA GLN A 203 1.70 -15.80 7.21
C GLN A 203 0.52 -15.44 8.09
N ALA A 204 0.06 -16.39 8.90
CA ALA A 204 -1.01 -16.17 9.85
C ALA A 204 -0.58 -15.20 10.96
N ASP A 205 -1.48 -14.29 11.35
CA ASP A 205 -1.29 -13.41 12.51
C ASP A 205 -2.62 -13.25 13.27
N SER A 206 -2.56 -12.70 14.48
CA SER A 206 -3.74 -12.47 15.29
C SER A 206 -4.66 -11.45 14.63
N SER A 207 -5.92 -11.83 14.51
CA SER A 207 -6.99 -11.06 13.90
C SER A 207 -7.96 -10.51 14.94
N ARG A 208 -7.66 -10.63 16.24
CA ARG A 208 -8.55 -10.21 17.35
C ARG A 208 -9.07 -8.78 17.17
N MET A 209 -8.21 -7.86 16.72
CA MET A 209 -8.57 -6.45 16.51
C MET A 209 -9.45 -6.21 15.27
N HIS A 210 -9.54 -7.19 14.37
CA HIS A 210 -10.41 -7.22 13.19
C HIS A 210 -11.68 -8.04 13.42
N ASN A 211 -12.01 -8.38 14.67
CA ASN A 211 -13.23 -9.09 15.03
C ASN A 211 -14.12 -8.25 15.93
N LYS A 212 -14.15 -6.91 15.73
CA LYS A 212 -14.97 -6.01 16.55
C LYS A 212 -16.46 -6.33 16.38
N GLN A 213 -17.19 -6.37 17.49
CA GLN A 213 -18.62 -6.64 17.52
C GLN A 213 -19.38 -5.54 18.28
N PRO A 214 -20.68 -5.32 18.02
CA PRO A 214 -21.47 -4.37 18.78
C PRO A 214 -21.40 -4.67 20.29
N ALA A 215 -21.30 -3.64 21.12
CA ALA A 215 -21.10 -3.82 22.57
C ALA A 215 -22.12 -4.76 23.25
N PRO A 216 -23.43 -4.80 22.88
CA PRO A 216 -24.37 -5.79 23.42
C PRO A 216 -24.04 -7.24 23.03
N LEU A 217 -23.61 -7.49 21.79
CA LEU A 217 -23.13 -8.79 21.30
C LEU A 217 -21.84 -9.21 22.04
N ALA A 218 -20.89 -8.28 22.18
CA ALA A 218 -19.64 -8.52 22.89
C ALA A 218 -19.82 -8.81 24.39
N ARG A 219 -20.94 -8.36 25.00
CA ARG A 219 -21.34 -8.68 26.38
C ARG A 219 -22.11 -10.00 26.51
N GLY A 220 -22.31 -10.73 25.42
CA GLY A 220 -23.05 -12.01 25.42
C GLY A 220 -24.57 -11.87 25.54
N VAL A 221 -25.12 -10.68 25.25
CA VAL A 221 -26.57 -10.42 25.31
C VAL A 221 -27.28 -10.93 24.04
N LEU A 222 -26.53 -11.15 22.96
CA LEU A 222 -26.99 -11.68 21.68
C LEU A 222 -26.05 -12.82 21.24
N PRO A 223 -26.52 -13.81 20.46
CA PRO A 223 -25.67 -14.90 19.98
C PRO A 223 -24.51 -14.36 19.12
N ALA A 224 -23.32 -14.93 19.29
CA ALA A 224 -22.13 -14.54 18.54
C ALA A 224 -22.38 -14.57 17.03
N LEU A 225 -21.94 -13.53 16.31
CA LEU A 225 -21.97 -13.56 14.84
C LEU A 225 -21.03 -14.69 14.35
N PRO A 226 -21.42 -15.46 13.32
CA PRO A 226 -20.61 -16.54 12.76
C PRO A 226 -19.35 -16.06 11.99
N THR A 227 -19.07 -14.76 11.99
CA THR A 227 -18.02 -14.10 11.21
C THR A 227 -16.74 -13.96 12.03
N ALA A 228 -15.89 -14.99 12.00
CA ALA A 228 -14.55 -14.90 12.54
C ALA A 228 -13.60 -14.50 11.40
N ASN A 229 -13.32 -13.20 11.30
CA ASN A 229 -12.39 -12.69 10.30
C ASN A 229 -10.99 -13.19 10.64
N PHE A 230 -10.24 -13.76 9.69
CA PHE A 230 -8.85 -14.14 9.92
C PHE A 230 -7.90 -13.23 9.15
N LYS A 231 -6.66 -13.14 9.64
CA LYS A 231 -5.63 -12.24 9.13
C LYS A 231 -4.45 -13.01 8.55
N ARG A 232 -3.92 -12.51 7.44
CA ARG A 232 -2.66 -12.92 6.82
C ARG A 232 -1.77 -11.69 6.58
N LEU A 233 -0.45 -11.85 6.73
CA LEU A 233 0.53 -10.79 6.50
C LEU A 233 1.58 -11.23 5.49
N VAL A 234 1.95 -10.35 4.56
CA VAL A 234 3.13 -10.51 3.71
C VAL A 234 4.21 -9.57 4.21
N ALA A 235 5.33 -10.15 4.67
CA ALA A 235 6.48 -9.41 5.22
C ALA A 235 6.10 -8.40 6.32
N PHE A 236 5.08 -8.69 7.12
CA PHE A 236 4.49 -7.83 8.16
C PHE A 236 3.82 -6.53 7.68
N HIS A 237 4.20 -6.02 6.50
CA HIS A 237 3.68 -4.79 5.92
C HIS A 237 2.29 -4.94 5.29
N SER A 238 2.13 -5.85 4.31
CA SER A 238 0.85 -5.98 3.62
C SER A 238 -0.08 -6.90 4.40
N GLU A 239 -1.30 -6.44 4.66
CA GLU A 239 -2.30 -7.15 5.45
C GLU A 239 -3.46 -7.62 4.59
N PHE A 240 -3.95 -8.83 4.87
CA PHE A 240 -5.19 -9.34 4.31
C PHE A 240 -6.08 -9.80 5.44
N VAL A 241 -7.27 -9.19 5.54
CA VAL A 241 -8.32 -9.63 6.46
C VAL A 241 -9.43 -10.23 5.62
N ILE A 242 -9.87 -11.44 5.97
CA ILE A 242 -10.87 -12.18 5.20
C ILE A 242 -12.06 -12.48 6.09
N ALA A 243 -13.26 -12.07 5.66
CA ALA A 243 -14.53 -12.52 6.22
C ALA A 243 -14.89 -13.87 5.58
N PRO A 244 -15.17 -14.94 6.35
CA PRO A 244 -15.40 -16.27 5.78
C PRO A 244 -16.84 -16.53 5.28
N VAL A 245 -17.80 -15.64 5.57
CA VAL A 245 -19.23 -15.83 5.25
C VAL A 245 -19.86 -14.52 4.74
N PRO A 246 -20.87 -14.58 3.84
CA PRO A 246 -21.46 -15.80 3.25
C PRO A 246 -20.53 -16.51 2.25
N GLU A 247 -19.62 -15.78 1.63
CA GLU A 247 -18.49 -16.29 0.84
C GLU A 247 -17.20 -15.61 1.32
N PRO A 248 -16.03 -16.26 1.22
CA PRO A 248 -14.78 -15.65 1.63
C PRO A 248 -14.48 -14.37 0.85
N THR A 249 -14.40 -13.24 1.55
CA THR A 249 -14.10 -11.94 0.94
C THR A 249 -13.08 -11.13 1.71
N PHE A 250 -12.21 -10.41 0.99
CA PHE A 250 -11.31 -9.43 1.56
C PHE A 250 -12.09 -8.28 2.18
N ILE A 251 -11.62 -7.84 3.34
CA ILE A 251 -12.19 -6.72 4.07
C ILE A 251 -11.24 -5.53 3.97
N THR A 252 -11.63 -4.50 3.21
CA THR A 252 -10.86 -3.25 3.06
C THR A 252 -11.66 -2.06 3.58
N VAL A 253 -10.96 -0.95 3.88
CA VAL A 253 -11.60 0.35 4.15
C VAL A 253 -11.76 1.10 2.83
N PRO A 254 -12.99 1.38 2.36
CA PRO A 254 -13.22 1.95 1.04
C PRO A 254 -13.01 3.48 1.03
N LEU A 255 -11.79 3.94 1.31
CA LEU A 255 -11.44 5.37 1.45
C LEU A 255 -11.98 6.23 0.31
N SER A 256 -11.78 5.83 -0.95
CA SER A 256 -12.23 6.60 -2.11
C SER A 256 -13.76 6.76 -2.18
N GLN A 257 -14.51 5.79 -1.64
CA GLN A 257 -15.97 5.88 -1.57
C GLN A 257 -16.40 6.84 -0.46
N ILE A 258 -15.73 6.78 0.69
CA ILE A 258 -16.10 7.60 1.85
C ILE A 258 -15.60 9.03 1.81
N ALA A 259 -14.52 9.30 1.07
CA ALA A 259 -13.96 10.64 0.94
C ALA A 259 -14.91 11.62 0.23
N ASN A 260 -15.93 11.13 -0.48
CA ASN A 260 -16.94 11.94 -1.17
C ASN A 260 -18.27 12.08 -0.39
N VAL A 261 -18.32 11.65 0.87
CA VAL A 261 -19.54 11.69 1.67
C VAL A 261 -19.80 13.09 2.23
N ASN A 262 -20.95 13.67 1.87
CA ASN A 262 -21.35 15.01 2.33
C ASN A 262 -21.94 15.03 3.75
N ASP A 263 -22.73 14.03 4.13
CA ASP A 263 -23.29 13.88 5.48
C ASP A 263 -22.82 12.54 6.07
N VAL A 264 -21.64 12.60 6.70
CA VAL A 264 -21.01 11.43 7.32
C VAL A 264 -21.90 10.79 8.41
N PRO A 265 -22.52 11.55 9.33
CA PRO A 265 -23.46 10.97 10.28
C PRO A 265 -24.62 10.21 9.63
N ALA A 266 -25.23 10.73 8.56
CA ALA A 266 -26.29 10.03 7.84
C ALA A 266 -25.77 8.79 7.10
N TYR A 267 -24.63 8.89 6.43
CA TYR A 267 -23.98 7.76 5.78
C TYR A 267 -23.70 6.62 6.76
N VAL A 268 -23.09 6.94 7.91
CA VAL A 268 -22.80 5.94 8.96
C VAL A 268 -24.09 5.32 9.49
N ARG A 269 -25.21 6.04 9.61
CA ARG A 269 -26.50 5.44 10.02
C ARG A 269 -27.09 4.51 8.96
N GLY A 270 -26.81 4.75 7.69
CA GLY A 270 -27.32 3.97 6.56
C GLY A 270 -26.56 2.67 6.27
N LEU A 271 -25.35 2.50 6.80
CA LEU A 271 -24.52 1.31 6.56
C LEU A 271 -25.25 0.02 6.96
N THR A 272 -25.22 -0.98 6.09
CA THR A 272 -25.60 -2.36 6.43
C THR A 272 -24.66 -2.95 7.48
N ILE A 273 -24.99 -4.14 8.01
CA ILE A 273 -24.11 -4.83 8.97
C ILE A 273 -22.80 -5.21 8.28
N GLU A 274 -22.85 -5.64 7.03
CA GLU A 274 -21.71 -6.07 6.22
C GLU A 274 -20.80 -4.89 5.87
N GLU A 275 -21.37 -3.78 5.37
CA GLU A 275 -20.62 -2.56 5.05
C GLU A 275 -19.96 -1.97 6.30
N ARG A 276 -20.67 -1.99 7.43
CA ARG A 276 -20.10 -1.55 8.70
C ARG A 276 -19.00 -2.50 9.18
N ASN A 277 -19.18 -3.81 9.07
CA ASN A 277 -18.15 -4.79 9.38
C ASN A 277 -16.88 -4.51 8.55
N ALA A 278 -17.05 -4.23 7.25
CA ALA A 278 -15.95 -3.87 6.39
C ALA A 278 -15.24 -2.59 6.84
N MET A 279 -16.02 -1.55 7.15
CA MET A 279 -15.50 -0.28 7.65
C MET A 279 -14.66 -0.42 8.93
N ILE A 280 -15.12 -1.20 9.92
CA ILE A 280 -14.51 -1.26 11.27
C ILE A 280 -13.38 -2.29 11.41
N ASN A 281 -13.44 -3.35 10.60
CA ASN A 281 -12.55 -4.51 10.67
C ASN A 281 -11.64 -4.62 9.44
N GLY A 282 -11.78 -3.72 8.46
CA GLY A 282 -10.95 -3.67 7.28
C GLY A 282 -9.46 -3.59 7.61
N ALA A 283 -8.69 -4.25 6.74
CA ALA A 283 -7.25 -4.34 6.81
C ALA A 283 -6.59 -2.97 6.60
N SER A 284 -5.34 -2.90 7.03
CA SER A 284 -4.48 -1.74 6.78
C SER A 284 -3.04 -2.18 6.65
N PHE A 285 -2.33 -1.61 5.69
CA PHE A 285 -0.88 -1.75 5.57
C PHE A 285 -0.15 -1.37 6.87
N ASN A 286 0.91 -2.05 7.26
CA ASN A 286 1.70 -1.73 8.46
C ASN A 286 3.01 -1.03 8.08
N TYR A 287 3.29 0.08 8.76
CA TYR A 287 4.57 0.76 8.64
C TYR A 287 5.64 0.18 9.56
N ALA A 288 5.30 -0.45 10.68
CA ALA A 288 6.31 -1.14 11.48
C ALA A 288 6.80 -2.41 10.77
N ASP A 289 7.98 -2.92 11.19
CA ASP A 289 8.61 -4.11 10.59
C ASP A 289 8.24 -5.41 11.31
N ALA A 290 7.70 -5.33 12.53
CA ALA A 290 7.33 -6.48 13.33
C ALA A 290 6.29 -6.13 14.40
N ASN A 291 5.63 -7.16 14.92
CA ASN A 291 4.75 -7.03 16.08
C ASN A 291 5.57 -7.01 17.37
N ASP A 292 5.96 -5.81 17.79
CA ASP A 292 6.65 -5.54 19.05
C ASP A 292 5.70 -5.00 20.14
N TYR A 293 4.40 -5.24 19.99
CA TYR A 293 3.38 -4.70 20.87
C TYR A 293 3.61 -5.11 22.34
N GLY A 294 3.48 -4.15 23.25
CA GLY A 294 3.73 -4.35 24.68
C GLY A 294 5.16 -4.05 25.14
N GLN A 295 6.07 -3.71 24.22
CA GLN A 295 7.36 -3.13 24.56
C GLN A 295 7.25 -1.62 24.81
N PRO A 296 8.12 -1.02 25.66
CA PRO A 296 8.08 0.41 25.99
C PRO A 296 8.13 1.37 24.79
N ASP A 297 8.84 0.97 23.73
CA ASP A 297 9.04 1.76 22.51
C ASP A 297 8.50 1.02 21.27
N SER A 298 7.35 0.36 21.41
CA SER A 298 6.75 -0.44 20.34
C SER A 298 6.49 0.41 19.09
N GLN A 299 7.23 0.12 18.02
CA GLN A 299 7.01 0.75 16.72
C GLN A 299 5.64 0.40 16.14
N HIS A 300 5.18 -0.84 16.35
CA HIS A 300 3.85 -1.23 15.92
C HIS A 300 2.77 -0.41 16.62
N ALA A 301 2.92 -0.15 17.93
CA ALA A 301 2.02 0.74 18.63
C ALA A 301 2.09 2.18 18.07
N LEU A 302 3.29 2.66 17.79
CA LEU A 302 3.58 4.03 17.39
C LEU A 302 3.04 4.41 15.99
N PHE A 303 3.17 3.50 15.03
CA PHE A 303 2.77 3.75 13.63
C PHE A 303 1.43 3.14 13.26
N ASP A 304 1.12 1.95 13.81
CA ASP A 304 0.03 1.15 13.29
C ASP A 304 -1.24 1.16 14.14
N VAL A 305 -1.10 1.43 15.45
CA VAL A 305 -2.20 1.32 16.44
C VAL A 305 -2.61 2.66 17.06
N ASN A 306 -1.64 3.50 17.45
CA ASN A 306 -1.90 4.73 18.19
C ASN A 306 -1.86 5.95 17.26
N TYR A 307 -2.90 6.12 16.45
CA TYR A 307 -3.02 7.18 15.45
C TYR A 307 -3.96 8.32 15.84
N GLY A 308 -4.56 8.26 17.03
CA GLY A 308 -5.41 9.32 17.57
C GLY A 308 -6.58 9.67 16.65
N GLU A 309 -6.66 10.94 16.27
CA GLU A 309 -7.75 11.50 15.47
C GLU A 309 -7.58 11.27 13.95
N ASN A 310 -6.45 10.72 13.52
CA ASN A 310 -6.07 10.66 12.11
C ASN A 310 -6.78 9.55 11.30
N ASP A 311 -7.43 8.59 11.96
CA ASP A 311 -8.27 7.56 11.34
C ASP A 311 -9.45 8.20 10.57
N PRO A 312 -9.91 7.62 9.44
CA PRO A 312 -10.95 8.23 8.63
C PRO A 312 -12.21 8.52 9.44
N MET A 313 -12.82 9.70 9.23
CA MET A 313 -13.92 10.19 10.07
C MET A 313 -15.12 9.24 10.07
N VAL A 314 -15.44 8.68 8.90
CA VAL A 314 -16.50 7.66 8.76
C VAL A 314 -16.20 6.43 9.61
N ARG A 315 -14.95 5.94 9.61
CA ARG A 315 -14.52 4.76 10.37
C ARG A 315 -14.56 5.03 11.88
N ARG A 316 -14.02 6.17 12.33
CA ARG A 316 -14.10 6.63 13.74
C ARG A 316 -15.54 6.62 14.26
N LEU A 317 -16.48 7.15 13.48
CA LEU A 317 -17.90 7.18 13.87
C LEU A 317 -18.56 5.80 13.82
N ALA A 318 -18.23 4.97 12.82
CA ALA A 318 -18.74 3.62 12.71
C ALA A 318 -18.27 2.70 13.86
N MET A 319 -17.07 2.94 14.41
CA MET A 319 -16.48 2.15 15.50
C MET A 319 -17.06 2.44 16.90
N LYS A 320 -17.66 3.61 17.15
CA LYS A 320 -18.12 4.02 18.50
C LYS A 320 -18.96 2.96 19.26
N PRO A 321 -19.91 2.22 18.64
CA PRO A 321 -20.71 1.23 19.34
C PRO A 321 -20.08 -0.19 19.39
N TYR A 322 -18.82 -0.34 18.96
CA TYR A 322 -18.15 -1.63 18.79
C TYR A 322 -16.97 -1.80 19.75
N THR A 323 -16.67 -3.05 20.12
CA THR A 323 -15.48 -3.41 20.88
C THR A 323 -14.86 -4.68 20.33
N SER A 324 -13.53 -4.79 20.45
CA SER A 324 -12.83 -6.04 20.15
C SER A 324 -13.12 -7.10 21.21
N PRO A 325 -13.11 -8.39 20.84
CA PRO A 325 -13.19 -9.49 21.79
C PRO A 325 -11.96 -9.54 22.69
N ARG A 326 -12.14 -10.14 23.89
CA ARG A 326 -11.06 -10.30 24.88
C ARG A 326 -9.99 -11.31 24.47
N ALA A 327 -10.37 -12.32 23.68
CA ALA A 327 -9.48 -13.36 23.20
C ALA A 327 -9.80 -13.66 21.73
N GLU A 328 -8.83 -14.22 21.02
CA GLU A 328 -9.01 -14.64 19.64
C GLU A 328 -9.97 -15.86 19.58
N PRO A 329 -11.03 -15.81 18.75
CA PRO A 329 -11.92 -16.94 18.57
C PRO A 329 -11.17 -18.20 18.08
N ARG A 330 -11.40 -19.35 18.73
CA ARG A 330 -10.77 -20.63 18.36
C ARG A 330 -10.99 -21.04 16.90
N ALA A 331 -12.13 -20.65 16.32
CA ALA A 331 -12.44 -20.93 14.92
C ALA A 331 -11.38 -20.37 13.95
N ILE A 332 -10.70 -19.29 14.32
CA ILE A 332 -9.68 -18.63 13.48
C ILE A 332 -8.46 -19.52 13.31
N ALA A 333 -8.03 -20.20 14.38
CA ALA A 333 -6.92 -21.15 14.30
C ALA A 333 -7.22 -22.30 13.32
N LEU A 334 -8.47 -22.78 13.29
CA LEU A 334 -8.89 -23.81 12.34
C LEU A 334 -8.87 -23.29 10.90
N LEU A 335 -9.38 -22.08 10.65
CA LEU A 335 -9.36 -21.45 9.32
C LEU A 335 -7.92 -21.24 8.83
N GLN A 336 -7.02 -20.76 9.69
CA GLN A 336 -5.60 -20.59 9.38
C GLN A 336 -4.93 -21.93 9.06
N GLN A 337 -5.23 -23.00 9.82
CA GLN A 337 -4.71 -24.33 9.54
C GLN A 337 -5.20 -24.90 8.20
N GLN A 338 -6.49 -24.72 7.90
CA GLN A 338 -7.08 -25.13 6.61
C GLN A 338 -6.43 -24.40 5.44
N TYR A 339 -6.21 -23.09 5.59
CA TYR A 339 -5.49 -22.27 4.63
C TYR A 339 -4.07 -22.79 4.38
N ASP A 340 -3.28 -22.97 5.44
CA ASP A 340 -1.88 -23.43 5.33
C ASP A 340 -1.79 -24.83 4.72
N ALA A 341 -2.77 -25.71 4.99
CA ALA A 341 -2.86 -27.01 4.35
C ALA A 341 -3.12 -26.88 2.84
N ALA A 342 -4.04 -26.00 2.43
CA ALA A 342 -4.37 -25.78 1.03
C ALA A 342 -3.19 -25.23 0.20
N VAL A 343 -2.38 -24.34 0.79
CA VAL A 343 -1.15 -23.84 0.15
C VAL A 343 -0.12 -24.97 -0.06
N ARG A 344 -0.02 -25.92 0.88
CA ARG A 344 0.99 -27.01 0.85
C ARG A 344 0.65 -28.20 -0.05
N GLN A 345 -0.63 -28.43 -0.38
CA GLN A 345 -1.13 -29.67 -1.00
C GLN A 345 -0.73 -29.94 -2.47
N GLN A 346 0.22 -29.21 -3.07
CA GLN A 346 0.67 -29.44 -4.45
C GLN A 346 2.21 -29.46 -4.62
N ARG A 347 2.96 -29.85 -3.57
CA ARG A 347 4.38 -30.19 -3.74
C ARG A 347 4.58 -31.57 -4.37
#